data_AF-A0A971SFM1-F1
#
_entry.id   AF-A0A971SFM1-F1
#
_cell.length_a   1.000
_cell.length_b   1.000
_cell.length_c   1.000
_cell.angle_alpha   90.00
_cell.angle_beta   90.00
_cell.angle_gamma   90.00
#
_symmetry.space_group_name_H-M   'P 1'
#
loop_
_entity.id
_entity.type
_entity.pdbx_description
1 polymer ?
#
loop_
_entity_poly.entity_id
_entity_poly.type
_entity_poly.pdbx_seq_one_letter_code
_entity_poly.pdbx_strand_id
1 'polypeptide(L)' 'VYASSSRQLQEWMQELGAKPRRVRSLPIEEVIRDTQVDGPVPELAEEVRILQRLSYERKSQAKE' A
#
# COMPACT_ATOMS: atom_id res chain seq x y z
N VAL A 1 -2.88 0.12 14.71
CA VAL A 1 -2.66 1.44 14.09
C VAL A 1 -1.83 1.29 12.82
N TYR A 2 -2.21 1.92 11.71
CA TYR A 2 -1.43 1.95 10.46
C TYR A 2 -1.46 3.33 9.77
N ALA A 3 -0.38 3.67 9.04
CA ALA A 3 -0.27 4.95 8.32
C ALA A 3 -1.05 4.96 7.00
N SER A 4 -0.90 3.90 6.19
CA SER A 4 -1.61 3.71 4.91
C SER A 4 -2.15 2.28 4.82
N SER A 5 -3.33 2.10 4.23
CA SER A 5 -3.95 0.80 4.04
C SER A 5 -3.39 0.04 2.82
N SER A 6 -3.54 -1.29 2.84
CA SER A 6 -3.22 -2.13 1.67
C SER A 6 -4.13 -1.84 0.46
N ARG A 7 -5.32 -1.26 0.69
CA ARG A 7 -6.22 -0.79 -0.37
C ARG A 7 -5.63 0.43 -1.09
N GLN A 8 -5.23 1.45 -0.33
CA GLN A 8 -4.57 2.65 -0.87
C GLN A 8 -3.32 2.28 -1.68
N LEU A 9 -2.48 1.36 -1.16
CA LEU A 9 -1.33 0.87 -1.90
C LEU A 9 -1.72 0.21 -3.22
N GLN A 10 -2.79 -0.58 -3.24
CA GLN A 10 -3.24 -1.26 -4.45
C GLN A 10 -3.71 -0.26 -5.51
N GLU A 11 -4.45 0.77 -5.10
CA GLU A 11 -4.89 1.86 -5.98
C GLU A 11 -3.68 2.59 -6.60
N TRP A 12 -2.71 3.02 -5.79
CA TRP A 12 -1.51 3.70 -6.29
C TRP A 12 -0.68 2.83 -7.23
N MET A 13 -0.55 1.53 -6.93
CA MET A 13 0.17 0.61 -7.80
C MET A 13 -0.56 0.36 -9.13
N GLN A 14 -1.90 0.37 -9.13
CA GLN A 14 -2.69 0.29 -10.36
C GLN A 14 -2.51 1.55 -11.23
N GLU A 15 -2.52 2.74 -10.63
CA GLU A 15 -2.23 4.01 -11.32
C GLU A 15 -0.86 3.99 -12.01
N LEU A 16 0.13 3.35 -11.39
CA LEU A 16 1.50 3.21 -11.93
C LEU A 16 1.67 2.02 -12.89
N GLY A 17 0.58 1.32 -13.25
CA GLY A 17 0.62 0.18 -14.17
C GLY A 17 1.36 -1.05 -13.61
N ALA A 18 1.49 -1.17 -12.29
CA ALA A 18 2.19 -2.28 -11.67
C ALA A 18 1.44 -3.60 -11.85
N LYS A 19 2.20 -4.68 -12.07
CA LYS A 19 1.63 -6.03 -12.16
C LYS A 19 1.03 -6.47 -10.82
N PRO A 20 -0.05 -7.26 -10.83
CA PRO A 20 -0.67 -7.77 -9.61
C PRO A 20 0.33 -8.61 -8.79
N ARG A 21 0.23 -8.49 -7.46
CA ARG A 21 1.09 -9.22 -6.52
C ARG A 21 0.56 -10.64 -6.32
N ARG A 22 1.45 -11.57 -5.96
CA ARG A 22 1.11 -12.97 -5.66
C ARG A 22 0.22 -13.13 -4.41
N VAL A 23 0.28 -12.17 -3.49
CA VAL A 23 -0.49 -12.16 -2.25
C VAL A 23 -1.64 -11.16 -2.39
N ARG A 24 -2.86 -11.59 -2.02
CA ARG A 24 -4.04 -10.73 -2.00
C ARG A 24 -3.98 -9.75 -0.82
N SER A 25 -4.33 -8.50 -1.08
CA SER A 25 -4.46 -7.46 -0.05
C SER A 25 -5.79 -7.61 0.68
N LEU A 26 -5.85 -8.45 1.71
CA LEU A 26 -7.00 -8.51 2.62
C LEU A 26 -6.90 -7.41 3.69
N PRO A 27 -8.01 -6.75 4.07
CA PRO A 27 -8.04 -5.86 5.23
C PRO A 27 -7.77 -6.63 6.53
N ILE A 28 -7.32 -5.93 7.57
CA ILE A 28 -6.89 -6.56 8.83
C ILE A 28 -8.09 -7.26 9.49
N GLU A 29 -9.25 -6.62 9.44
CA GLU A 29 -10.52 -7.03 10.05
C GLU A 29 -11.10 -8.31 9.44
N GLU A 30 -10.71 -8.65 8.20
CA GLU A 30 -11.08 -9.92 7.58
C GLU A 30 -10.27 -11.10 8.13
N VAL A 31 -9.05 -10.84 8.61
CA VAL A 31 -8.11 -11.86 9.10
C VAL A 31 -8.16 -11.97 10.63
N ILE A 32 -8.25 -10.83 11.32
CA ILE A 32 -8.26 -10.73 12.79
C ILE A 32 -9.50 -9.93 13.20
N ARG A 33 -10.40 -10.57 13.95
CA ARG A 33 -11.72 -9.99 14.28
C ARG A 33 -11.78 -9.33 15.66
N ASP A 34 -10.88 -9.72 16.55
CA ASP A 34 -10.95 -9.37 17.97
C ASP A 34 -9.87 -8.34 18.36
N THR A 35 -9.58 -7.41 17.45
CA THR A 35 -8.53 -6.39 17.64
C THR A 35 -9.01 -5.02 17.18
N GLN A 36 -8.63 -3.99 17.93
CA GLN A 36 -8.85 -2.62 17.53
C GLN A 36 -7.91 -2.24 16.37
N VAL A 37 -8.50 -1.82 15.26
CA VAL A 37 -7.80 -1.40 14.06
C VAL A 37 -8.05 0.07 13.82
N ASP A 38 -7.02 0.90 14.03
CA ASP A 38 -7.06 2.34 13.74
C ASP A 38 -6.19 2.69 12.53
N GLY A 39 -6.69 3.58 11.68
CA GLY A 39 -6.01 4.07 10.48
C GLY A 39 -6.95 4.09 9.27
N PRO A 40 -6.49 4.61 8.11
CA PRO A 40 -5.19 5.24 7.88
C PRO A 40 -5.09 6.64 8.51
N VAL A 41 -3.86 7.16 8.65
CA VAL A 41 -3.61 8.54 9.06
C VAL A 41 -3.43 9.38 7.79
N PRO A 42 -4.37 10.28 7.43
CA PRO A 42 -4.36 10.93 6.11
C PRO A 42 -3.08 11.70 5.79
N GLU A 43 -2.53 12.43 6.76
CA GLU A 43 -1.31 13.22 6.60
C GLU A 43 -0.12 12.32 6.21
N LEU A 44 0.08 11.23 6.95
CA LEU A 44 1.13 10.26 6.66
C LEU A 44 0.86 9.44 5.40
N ALA A 45 -0.41 9.18 5.07
CA ALA A 45 -0.77 8.39 3.90
C ALA A 45 -0.29 9.06 2.59
N GLU A 46 -0.36 10.38 2.50
CA GLU A 46 0.14 11.11 1.32
C GLU A 46 1.67 11.07 1.22
N GLU A 47 2.39 11.22 2.33
CA GLU A 47 3.84 11.03 2.36
C GLU A 47 4.25 9.61 1.93
N VAL A 48 3.54 8.60 2.44
CA VAL A 48 3.76 7.20 2.08
C VAL A 48 3.48 6.96 0.59
N ARG A 49 2.47 7.60 -0.01
CA ARG A 49 2.18 7.51 -1.46
C ARG A 49 3.40 7.93 -2.28
N ILE A 50 4.00 9.06 -1.94
CA ILE A 50 5.21 9.57 -2.61
C ILE A 50 6.35 8.56 -2.49
N LEU A 51 6.60 8.04 -1.29
CA LEU A 51 7.63 7.02 -1.06
C LEU A 51 7.40 5.74 -1.86
N GLN A 52 6.14 5.31 -1.99
CA GLN A 52 5.81 4.12 -2.78
C GLN A 52 6.02 4.31 -4.27
N ARG A 53 5.70 5.49 -4.81
CA ARG A 53 6.03 5.85 -6.20
C ARG A 53 7.54 5.78 -6.44
N LEU A 54 8.34 6.46 -5.60
CA LEU A 54 9.81 6.47 -5.72
C LEU A 54 10.41 5.06 -5.57
N SER A 55 9.88 4.24 -4.68
CA SER A 55 10.27 2.84 -4.48
C SER A 55 9.96 1.99 -5.72
N TYR A 56 8.80 2.22 -6.36
CA TYR A 56 8.41 1.53 -7.57
C TYR A 56 9.34 1.88 -8.75
N GLU A 57 9.59 3.16 -8.99
CA GLU A 57 10.50 3.65 -10.04
C GLU A 57 11.92 3.12 -9.87
N ARG A 58 12.44 3.11 -8.64
CA ARG A 58 13.77 2.54 -8.35
C ARG A 58 13.84 1.04 -8.68
N LYS A 59 12.77 0.30 -8.42
CA LYS A 59 12.70 -1.13 -8.70
C LYS A 59 12.49 -1.45 -10.17
N SER A 60 11.85 -0.56 -10.95
CA SER A 60 11.77 -0.73 -12.40
C SER A 60 13.12 -0.50 -13.05
N GLN A 61 13.86 0.54 -12.62
CA GLN A 61 15.20 0.83 -13.13
C GLN A 61 16.23 -0.27 -12.80
N ALA A 62 16.14 -0.89 -11.62
CA ALA A 62 17.05 -1.98 -11.25
C ALA A 62 16.74 -3.33 -11.94
N LYS A 63 15.66 -3.40 -12.73
CA LYS A 63 15.30 -4.59 -13.52
C LYS A 63 15.66 -4.47 -15.01
N GLU A 64 16.09 -3.28 -15.44
CA GLU A 64 16.71 -3.01 -16.74
C GLU A 64 18.22 -3.26 -16.66
#